data_AF-A0AAQ3R9Q4-F1
#
_entry.id   AF-A0AAQ3R9Q4-F1
#
_cell.length_a   1.000
_cell.length_b   1.000
_cell.length_c   1.000
_cell.angle_alpha   90.00
_cell.angle_beta   90.00
_cell.angle_gamma   90.00
#
_symmetry.space_group_name_H-M   'P 1'
#
loop_
_entity.id
_entity.type
_entity.pdbx_description
1 polymer ?
#
loop_
_entity_poly.entity_id
_entity_poly.type
_entity_poly.pdbx_seq_one_letter_code
_entity_poly.pdbx_strand_id
1 'polypeptide(L)'
;MRVTITFLLVALLAALAMAVAPQSPVIVSYPEDTPNSVIQEAMEAIKKAGGVITHEYSLIKGFAAKASAKMIETVQAMGSEHQVLIEQDQVVNANSA
;
A
#
# COMPACT_ATOMS: atom_id res chain seq x y z
N MET A 1 -23.87 2.14 38.50
CA MET A 1 -24.14 1.36 37.27
C MET A 1 -24.03 2.19 35.99
N ARG A 2 -24.70 3.36 35.89
CA ARG A 2 -24.62 4.22 34.68
C ARG A 2 -23.20 4.67 34.32
N VAL A 3 -22.43 5.15 35.29
CA VAL A 3 -21.06 5.65 35.08
C VAL A 3 -20.10 4.53 34.66
N THR A 4 -20.23 3.34 35.27
CA THR A 4 -19.43 2.15 34.94
C THR A 4 -19.66 1.68 33.50
N ILE A 5 -20.92 1.70 33.04
CA ILE A 5 -21.28 1.35 31.66
C ILE A 5 -20.69 2.35 30.67
N THR A 6 -20.74 3.66 30.98
CA THR A 6 -20.14 4.69 30.12
C THR A 6 -18.62 4.52 29.99
N PHE A 7 -17.91 4.25 31.09
CA PHE A 7 -16.47 3.99 31.05
C PHE A 7 -16.11 2.72 30.28
N LEU A 8 -16.90 1.65 30.42
CA LEU A 8 -16.72 0.42 29.65
C LEU A 8 -16.94 0.67 28.15
N LEU A 9 -17.93 1.48 27.79
CA LEU A 9 -18.22 1.85 26.40
C LEU A 9 -17.09 2.69 25.79
N VAL A 10 -16.56 3.66 26.53
CA VAL A 10 -15.42 4.49 26.09
C VAL A 10 -14.16 3.64 25.92
N ALA A 11 -13.88 2.72 26.85
CA ALA A 11 -12.75 1.79 26.72
C ALA A 11 -12.89 0.86 25.51
N LEU A 12 -14.11 0.38 25.23
CA LEU A 12 -14.39 -0.45 24.05
C LEU A 12 -14.26 0.34 22.75
N LEU A 13 -14.76 1.58 22.68
CA LEU A 13 -14.56 2.46 21.52
C LEU A 13 -13.08 2.78 21.28
N ALA A 14 -12.30 3.01 22.35
CA ALA A 14 -10.86 3.23 22.23
C ALA A 14 -10.12 1.99 21.70
N ALA A 15 -10.55 0.78 22.08
CA ALA A 15 -9.99 -0.47 21.55
C ALA A 15 -10.39 -0.71 20.08
N LEU A 16 -11.58 -0.25 19.66
CA LEU A 16 -12.05 -0.36 18.28
C LEU A 16 -11.48 0.71 17.35
N ALA A 17 -10.89 1.78 17.89
CA ALA A 17 -10.07 2.73 17.14
C ALA A 17 -8.71 2.12 16.76
N MET A 18 -8.72 0.89 16.24
CA MET A 18 -7.57 0.27 15.59
C MET A 18 -7.07 1.23 14.53
N ALA A 19 -5.88 1.77 14.76
CA ALA A 19 -5.28 2.77 13.90
C ALA A 19 -5.17 2.23 12.47
N VAL A 20 -5.74 2.96 11.52
CA VAL A 20 -5.46 2.72 10.09
C VAL A 20 -3.95 2.82 9.92
N ALA A 21 -3.33 1.76 9.39
CA ALA A 21 -1.89 1.74 9.19
C ALA A 21 -1.50 2.90 8.26
N PRO A 22 -0.46 3.69 8.61
CA PRO A 22 -0.01 4.77 7.76
C PRO A 22 0.37 4.22 6.37
N GLN A 23 -0.07 4.91 5.33
CA GLN A 23 0.19 4.56 3.94
C GLN A 23 1.19 5.55 3.34
N SER A 24 2.13 5.00 2.57
CA SER A 24 3.15 5.75 1.83
C SER A 24 2.90 5.62 0.33
N PRO A 25 3.17 6.67 -0.46
CA PRO A 25 3.14 6.56 -1.91
C PRO A 25 4.37 5.79 -2.38
N VAL A 26 4.14 4.80 -3.24
CA VAL A 26 5.16 3.90 -3.77
C VAL A 26 4.94 3.64 -5.25
N ILE A 27 6.04 3.31 -5.93
CA ILE A 27 6.07 2.82 -7.30
C ILE A 27 6.51 1.36 -7.24
N VAL A 28 5.73 0.48 -7.85
CA VAL A 28 6.04 -0.94 -8.00
C VAL A 28 6.34 -1.19 -9.47
N SER A 29 7.53 -1.69 -9.77
CA SER A 29 7.98 -1.99 -11.12
C SER A 29 8.50 -3.42 -11.24
N TYR A 30 8.38 -3.96 -12.44
CA TYR A 30 8.74 -5.32 -12.80
C TYR A 30 9.54 -5.32 -14.11
N PRO A 31 10.35 -6.36 -14.36
CA PRO A 31 10.94 -6.63 -15.67
C PRO A 31 9.89 -6.77 -16.78
N GLU A 32 10.25 -6.45 -18.03
CA GLU A 32 9.33 -6.44 -19.17
C GLU A 32 8.67 -7.80 -19.48
N ASP A 33 9.38 -8.89 -19.19
CA ASP A 33 8.94 -10.28 -19.39
C ASP A 33 7.96 -10.77 -18.31
N THR A 34 7.69 -9.96 -17.29
CA THR A 34 6.75 -10.29 -16.22
C THR A 34 5.33 -10.42 -16.78
N PRO A 35 4.64 -11.56 -16.54
CA PRO A 35 3.27 -11.75 -16.98
C PRO A 35 2.32 -10.73 -16.36
N ASN A 36 1.39 -10.22 -17.17
CA ASN A 36 0.39 -9.25 -16.71
C ASN A 36 -0.46 -9.77 -15.54
N SER A 37 -0.67 -11.08 -15.46
CA SER A 37 -1.42 -11.71 -14.35
C SER A 37 -0.78 -11.44 -12.99
N VAL A 38 0.55 -11.40 -12.91
CA VAL A 38 1.27 -11.17 -11.65
C VAL A 38 1.15 -9.73 -11.21
N ILE A 39 1.21 -8.80 -12.16
CA ILE A 39 1.00 -7.37 -11.89
C ILE A 39 -0.44 -7.14 -11.42
N GLN A 40 -1.41 -7.79 -12.06
CA GLN A 40 -2.82 -7.72 -11.64
C GLN A 40 -3.02 -8.31 -10.25
N GLU A 41 -2.42 -9.46 -9.95
CA GLU A 41 -2.50 -10.09 -8.63
C GLU A 41 -1.91 -9.19 -7.54
N ALA A 42 -0.77 -8.54 -7.80
CA ALA A 42 -0.16 -7.59 -6.89
C ALA A 42 -1.07 -6.35 -6.64
N MET A 43 -1.68 -5.80 -7.69
CA MET A 43 -2.64 -4.69 -7.55
C MET A 43 -3.88 -5.10 -6.74
N GLU A 44 -4.40 -6.31 -6.96
CA GLU A 44 -5.54 -6.83 -6.20
C GLU A 44 -5.17 -7.09 -4.74
N ALA A 45 -3.95 -7.57 -4.46
CA ALA A 45 -3.45 -7.71 -3.09
C ALA A 45 -3.39 -6.36 -2.35
N ILE A 46 -2.92 -5.30 -3.03
CA ILE A 46 -2.91 -3.93 -2.50
C ILE A 46 -4.34 -3.47 -2.19
N LYS A 47 -5.28 -3.61 -3.14
CA LYS A 47 -6.67 -3.20 -2.96
C LYS A 47 -7.34 -3.95 -1.81
N LYS A 48 -7.15 -5.27 -1.74
CA LYS A 48 -7.72 -6.14 -0.68
C LYS A 48 -7.20 -5.78 0.71
N ALA A 49 -5.96 -5.29 0.80
CA ALA A 49 -5.38 -4.82 2.05
C ALA A 49 -5.80 -3.38 2.42
N GLY A 50 -6.64 -2.72 1.62
CA GLY A 50 -7.09 -1.35 1.85
C GLY A 50 -6.14 -0.28 1.29
N GLY A 51 -5.18 -0.67 0.47
CA GLY A 51 -4.37 0.25 -0.33
C GLY A 51 -5.12 0.80 -1.54
N VAL A 52 -4.53 1.80 -2.19
CA VAL A 52 -5.14 2.49 -3.34
C VAL A 52 -4.16 2.53 -4.50
N ILE A 53 -4.57 2.04 -5.67
CA ILE A 53 -3.79 2.22 -6.91
C ILE A 53 -4.02 3.66 -7.39
N THR A 54 -2.94 4.43 -7.51
CA THR A 54 -2.99 5.83 -7.92
C THR A 54 -2.74 6.00 -9.41
N HIS A 55 -1.99 5.08 -10.03
CA HIS A 55 -1.71 5.10 -11.45
C HIS A 55 -1.28 3.72 -11.95
N GLU A 56 -1.66 3.37 -13.18
CA GLU A 56 -1.16 2.20 -13.90
C GLU A 56 -0.33 2.69 -15.08
N TYR A 57 0.90 2.21 -15.21
CA TYR A 57 1.81 2.69 -16.24
C TYR A 57 1.59 1.94 -17.56
N SER A 58 1.61 2.68 -18.68
CA SER A 58 1.60 2.09 -20.02
C SER A 58 3.02 1.88 -20.59
N LEU A 59 4.01 2.63 -20.09
CA LEU A 59 5.39 2.62 -20.59
C LEU A 59 6.27 1.56 -19.91
N ILE A 60 5.96 1.17 -18.67
CA ILE A 60 6.69 0.17 -17.91
C ILE A 60 5.71 -0.86 -17.34
N LYS A 61 6.20 -2.06 -17.01
CA LYS A 61 5.45 -3.05 -16.26
C LYS A 61 5.40 -2.63 -14.79
N GLY A 62 4.35 -1.92 -14.40
CA GLY A 62 4.23 -1.45 -13.02
C GLY A 62 3.04 -0.55 -12.76
N PHE A 63 2.92 -0.12 -11.51
CA PHE A 63 1.87 0.77 -11.04
C PHE A 63 2.36 1.62 -9.87
N ALA A 64 1.68 2.74 -9.62
CA ALA A 64 1.85 3.54 -8.42
C ALA A 64 0.68 3.26 -7.45
N ALA A 65 0.98 3.27 -6.16
CA ALA A 65 0.00 2.99 -5.12
C ALA A 65 0.27 3.76 -3.82
N LYS A 66 -0.76 3.86 -2.98
CA LYS A 66 -0.64 4.15 -1.55
C LYS A 66 -0.79 2.86 -0.78
N ALA A 67 0.25 2.45 -0.08
CA ALA A 67 0.33 1.17 0.62
C ALA A 67 1.00 1.31 1.98
N SER A 68 0.61 0.49 2.96
CA SER A 68 1.31 0.44 4.25
C SER A 68 2.57 -0.42 4.15
N ALA A 69 3.50 -0.27 5.09
CA ALA A 69 4.75 -1.05 5.13
C ALA A 69 4.51 -2.57 5.03
N LYS A 70 3.52 -3.09 5.75
CA LYS A 70 3.14 -4.50 5.71
C LYS A 70 2.64 -4.94 4.32
N MET A 71 1.93 -4.06 3.61
CA MET A 71 1.49 -4.36 2.23
C MET A 71 2.68 -4.38 1.27
N ILE A 72 3.62 -3.46 1.44
CA ILE A 72 4.85 -3.40 0.65
C ILE A 72 5.65 -4.69 0.83
N GLU A 73 5.85 -5.16 2.07
CA GLU A 73 6.50 -6.43 2.37
C GLU A 73 5.77 -7.62 1.71
N THR A 74 4.44 -7.60 1.69
CA THR A 74 3.63 -8.64 1.06
C THR A 74 3.85 -8.67 -0.46
N VAL A 75 3.79 -7.51 -1.12
CA VAL A 75 4.04 -7.39 -2.57
C VAL A 75 5.48 -7.75 -2.92
N GLN A 76 6.44 -7.37 -2.08
CA GLN A 76 7.86 -7.75 -2.25
C GLN A 76 8.03 -9.27 -2.22
N ALA A 77 7.35 -9.96 -1.29
CA ALA A 77 7.38 -11.41 -1.21
C ALA A 77 6.72 -12.07 -2.44
N MET A 78 5.55 -11.57 -2.86
CA MET A 78 4.82 -12.08 -4.03
C MET A 78 5.61 -11.92 -5.33
N GLY A 79 6.30 -10.79 -5.50
CA GLY A 79 7.09 -10.50 -6.70
C GLY A 79 8.56 -10.95 -6.63
N SER A 80 8.96 -11.69 -5.57
CA SER A 80 10.36 -12.11 -5.39
C SER A 80 10.89 -12.94 -6.55
N GLU A 81 10.06 -13.83 -7.10
CA GLU A 81 10.40 -14.65 -8.27
C GLU A 81 10.47 -13.83 -9.57
N HIS A 82 9.98 -12.58 -9.56
CA HIS A 82 9.87 -11.72 -10.74
C HIS A 82 10.66 -10.42 -10.57
N GLN A 83 11.65 -10.42 -9.66
CA GLN A 83 12.57 -9.30 -9.45
C GLN A 83 11.83 -7.96 -9.27
N VAL A 84 10.74 -7.97 -8.51
CA VAL A 84 9.98 -6.75 -8.23
C VAL A 84 10.84 -5.71 -7.55
N LEU A 85 10.77 -4.48 -8.05
CA LEU A 85 11.40 -3.31 -7.46
C LEU A 85 10.30 -2.39 -6.91
N ILE A 86 10.41 -2.07 -5.62
CA ILE A 86 9.49 -1.17 -4.95
C ILE A 86 10.27 0.05 -4.45
N GLU A 87 9.88 1.22 -4.94
CA GLU A 87 10.52 2.48 -4.62
C GLU A 87 9.53 3.44 -3.98
N GLN A 88 10.03 4.29 -3.09
CA GLN A 88 9.21 5.36 -2.53
C GLN A 88 9.01 6.45 -3.58
N ASP A 89 7.76 6.85 -3.81
CA ASP A 89 7.45 7.95 -4.71
C ASP A 89 7.84 9.29 -4.05
N GLN A 90 8.55 10.14 -4.79
CA GLN A 90 9.15 11.37 -4.28
C GLN A 90 8.80 12.57 -5.15
N VAL A 91 8.61 13.71 -4.49
CA VAL A 91 8.37 14.99 -5.16
C VAL A 91 9.69 15.56 -5.67
N VAL A 92 9.73 15.85 -6.97
CA VAL A 92 10.85 16.56 -7.61
C VAL A 92 10.46 18.03 -7.79
N ASN A 93 11.36 18.94 -7.41
CA ASN A 93 11.14 20.38 -7.51
C ASN A 93 12.09 21.00 -8.54
N ALA A 94 11.63 22.01 -9.28
CA ALA A 94 12.50 22.81 -10.12
C ALA A 94 13.45 23.64 -9.25
N ASN A 95 14.75 23.61 -9.56
CA ASN A 95 15.70 24.47 -8.87
C ASN A 95 15.45 25.92 -9.31
N SER A 96 15.12 26.81 -8.37
CA SER A 96 15.00 28.24 -8.67
C SER A 96 16.41 28.81 -8.77
N ALA A 97 16.75 29.32 -9.97
CA ALA A 97 18.06 29.92 -10.27
C ALA A 97 18.26 31.28 -9.58
#